data_AF-S8DE78-F1
#
_entry.id   AF-S8DE78-F1
#
_cell.length_a   1.000
_cell.length_b   1.000
_cell.length_c   1.000
_cell.angle_alpha   90.00
_cell.angle_beta   90.00
_cell.angle_gamma   90.00
#
_symmetry.space_group_name_H-M   'P 1'
#
loop_
_entity.id
_entity.type
_entity.pdbx_description
1 polymer ?
#
loop_
_entity_poly.entity_id
_entity_poly.type
_entity_poly.pdbx_seq_one_letter_code
_entity_poly.pdbx_strand_id
1 'polypeptide(L)'
;MAITSQSLTLLLFCSFLLLTAPCRKAAADDVDDLLLQLNKPYVKSINSPDGDIIDCVDIYSQPGFDDPAMKNRTIEFIPGDYPKDLLPENEVESEGILPQIWQQAGSCPEGTIPMRRTTREDVIRARTTAEGGYFARKRPNSWQRPDAYSVQVDPPNYNEKAIGTKTDGKFFGARGWFGVWKPRVQGNEFSSSQLWVVSDEELDGPEINIVEAGWQVYPAMYGDDRPRFFNYFTRDNSVSTGCYNLQCSGFIQTSSRFALGAALEFSEINGVQHALAIYIFK
;
A
#
# COMPACT_ATOMS: atom_id res chain seq x y z
N MET A 1 -71.16 1.99 -51.36
CA MET A 1 -70.41 2.63 -50.25
C MET A 1 -69.59 1.53 -49.59
N ALA A 2 -68.31 1.42 -49.99
CA ALA A 2 -67.35 0.43 -49.51
C ALA A 2 -65.94 1.04 -49.61
N ILE A 3 -65.11 0.63 -48.67
CA ILE A 3 -63.88 1.23 -48.14
C ILE A 3 -62.69 1.04 -49.10
N THR A 4 -61.68 1.92 -49.06
CA THR A 4 -60.27 1.47 -49.03
C THR A 4 -59.37 2.50 -48.34
N SER A 5 -58.82 2.08 -47.20
CA SER A 5 -57.82 2.75 -46.37
C SER A 5 -56.44 2.49 -46.98
N GLN A 6 -55.65 3.54 -47.26
CA GLN A 6 -54.24 3.39 -47.63
C GLN A 6 -53.37 3.56 -46.38
N SER A 7 -52.68 2.48 -46.00
CA SER A 7 -51.71 2.46 -44.90
C SER A 7 -50.32 2.80 -45.44
N LEU A 8 -49.70 3.86 -44.93
CA LEU A 8 -48.36 4.32 -45.31
C LEU A 8 -47.34 3.58 -44.44
N THR A 9 -46.54 2.69 -45.03
CA THR A 9 -45.52 1.91 -44.32
C THR A 9 -44.17 2.62 -44.46
N LEU A 10 -43.63 3.15 -43.36
CA LEU A 10 -42.32 3.81 -43.33
C LEU A 10 -41.23 2.77 -43.00
N LEU A 11 -40.36 2.45 -43.97
CA LEU A 11 -39.23 1.53 -43.78
C LEU A 11 -37.99 2.32 -43.32
N LEU A 12 -37.63 2.18 -42.04
CA LEU A 12 -36.38 2.70 -41.47
C LEU A 12 -35.23 1.71 -41.75
N PHE A 13 -34.36 2.05 -42.71
CA PHE A 13 -33.09 1.36 -42.90
C PHE A 13 -32.07 1.87 -41.88
N CYS A 14 -31.77 1.06 -40.87
CA CYS A 14 -30.72 1.33 -39.90
C CYS A 14 -29.41 0.70 -40.40
N SER A 15 -28.55 1.50 -41.03
CA SER A 15 -27.21 1.08 -41.44
C SER A 15 -26.27 1.05 -40.22
N PHE A 16 -25.94 -0.14 -39.74
CA PHE A 16 -24.88 -0.32 -38.74
C PHE A 16 -23.51 -0.15 -39.39
N LEU A 17 -22.90 1.02 -39.22
CA LEU A 17 -21.46 1.22 -39.44
C LEU A 17 -20.70 0.56 -38.28
N LEU A 18 -20.11 -0.61 -38.53
CA LEU A 18 -19.17 -1.26 -37.61
C LEU A 18 -17.82 -0.50 -37.66
N LEU A 19 -17.69 0.52 -36.81
CA LEU A 19 -16.40 1.09 -36.45
C LEU A 19 -15.68 0.08 -35.55
N THR A 20 -14.72 -0.67 -36.11
CA THR A 20 -13.77 -1.42 -35.30
C THR A 20 -12.76 -0.45 -34.70
N ALA A 21 -13.04 0.05 -33.50
CA ALA A 21 -12.04 0.78 -32.72
C ALA A 21 -10.89 -0.19 -32.38
N PRO A 22 -9.61 0.18 -32.58
CA PRO A 22 -8.48 -0.63 -32.17
C PRO A 22 -8.36 -0.61 -30.64
N CYS A 23 -9.15 -1.44 -29.96
CA CYS A 23 -9.11 -1.59 -28.52
C CYS A 23 -8.30 -2.83 -28.16
N ARG A 24 -7.02 -2.66 -27.76
CA ARG A 24 -6.29 -3.51 -26.77
C ARG A 24 -4.76 -3.31 -26.64
N LYS A 25 -4.07 -2.56 -27.52
CA LYS A 25 -2.59 -2.42 -27.40
C LYS A 25 -2.13 -1.42 -26.33
N ALA A 26 -2.75 -0.25 -26.25
CA ALA A 26 -2.33 0.83 -25.34
C ALA A 26 -2.32 0.43 -23.84
N ALA A 27 -3.24 -0.44 -23.41
CA ALA A 27 -3.31 -0.89 -22.02
C ALA A 27 -2.24 -1.94 -21.67
N ALA A 28 -1.70 -2.67 -22.65
CA ALA A 28 -0.62 -3.62 -22.42
C ALA A 28 0.72 -2.90 -22.33
N ASP A 29 0.98 -1.97 -23.26
CA ASP A 29 2.20 -1.17 -23.31
C ASP A 29 2.35 -0.31 -22.03
N ASP A 30 1.27 0.29 -21.54
CA ASP A 30 1.24 1.07 -20.28
C ASP A 30 1.54 0.23 -19.03
N VAL A 31 1.19 -1.07 -19.03
CA VAL A 31 1.53 -1.96 -17.91
C VAL A 31 3.02 -2.29 -17.91
N ASP A 32 3.59 -2.56 -19.09
CA ASP A 32 5.00 -2.94 -19.20
C ASP A 32 5.92 -1.74 -18.89
N ASP A 33 5.55 -0.53 -19.34
CA ASP A 33 6.24 0.72 -18.98
C ASP A 33 6.20 0.97 -17.46
N LEU A 34 5.04 0.76 -16.82
CA LEU A 34 4.92 0.86 -15.37
C LEU A 34 5.81 -0.16 -14.64
N LEU A 35 5.86 -1.41 -15.12
CA LEU A 35 6.72 -2.44 -14.53
C LEU A 35 8.21 -2.07 -14.62
N LEU A 36 8.64 -1.45 -15.72
CA LEU A 36 10.02 -0.94 -15.87
C LEU A 36 10.32 0.19 -14.88
N GLN A 37 9.34 1.03 -14.56
CA GLN A 37 9.51 2.09 -13.58
C GLN A 37 9.59 1.54 -12.15
N LEU A 38 8.73 0.58 -11.80
CA LEU A 38 8.59 0.01 -10.46
C LEU A 38 9.73 -0.94 -10.10
N ASN A 39 10.09 -1.85 -11.00
CA ASN A 39 11.10 -2.87 -10.76
C ASN A 39 12.47 -2.33 -11.14
N LYS A 40 13.24 -1.93 -10.12
CA LYS A 40 14.57 -1.36 -10.29
C LYS A 40 15.63 -2.43 -10.59
N PRO A 41 16.75 -2.06 -11.24
CA PRO A 41 17.89 -2.95 -11.39
C PRO A 41 18.35 -3.47 -10.02
N TYR A 42 18.60 -4.77 -9.94
CA TYR A 42 18.94 -5.45 -8.70
C TYR A 42 20.29 -6.16 -8.80
N VAL A 43 20.96 -6.29 -7.66
CA VAL A 43 22.26 -6.96 -7.53
C VAL A 43 22.08 -8.46 -7.28
N LYS A 44 21.01 -8.81 -6.57
CA LYS A 44 20.64 -10.19 -6.21
C LYS A 44 19.13 -10.31 -6.22
N SER A 45 18.62 -11.47 -6.61
CA SER A 45 17.19 -11.79 -6.52
C SER A 45 17.02 -13.07 -5.69
N ILE A 46 16.01 -13.11 -4.84
CA ILE A 46 15.72 -14.18 -3.89
C ILE A 46 14.31 -14.69 -4.19
N ASN A 47 14.20 -15.98 -4.50
CA ASN A 47 12.91 -16.65 -4.62
C ASN A 47 12.48 -17.10 -3.23
N SER A 48 11.39 -16.54 -2.73
CA SER A 48 10.84 -16.84 -1.43
C SER A 48 9.96 -18.10 -1.46
N PRO A 49 9.88 -18.89 -0.38
CA PRO A 49 9.03 -20.08 -0.31
C PRO A 49 7.53 -19.83 -0.56
N ASP A 50 7.06 -18.60 -0.33
CA ASP A 50 5.68 -18.19 -0.55
C ASP A 50 5.38 -17.75 -2.01
N GLY A 51 6.38 -17.79 -2.89
CA GLY A 51 6.27 -17.39 -4.30
C GLY A 51 6.64 -15.94 -4.58
N ASP A 52 6.90 -15.12 -3.54
CA ASP A 52 7.43 -13.78 -3.75
C ASP A 52 8.84 -13.83 -4.35
N ILE A 53 9.16 -12.82 -5.16
CA ILE A 53 10.52 -12.54 -5.61
C ILE A 53 10.98 -11.25 -4.92
N ILE A 54 12.07 -11.35 -4.15
CA ILE A 54 12.68 -10.21 -3.47
C ILE A 54 13.96 -9.82 -4.22
N ASP A 55 13.96 -8.62 -4.75
CA ASP A 55 15.09 -8.01 -5.45
C ASP A 55 15.87 -7.12 -4.50
N CYS A 56 17.16 -7.42 -4.35
CA CYS A 56 18.10 -6.59 -3.59
C CYS A 56 18.57 -5.45 -4.49
N VAL A 57 17.99 -4.27 -4.27
CA VAL A 57 18.22 -3.06 -5.07
C VAL A 57 19.21 -2.17 -4.33
N ASP A 58 20.17 -1.60 -5.06
CA ASP A 58 21.09 -0.61 -4.50
C ASP A 58 20.31 0.52 -3.81
N ILE A 59 20.74 0.91 -2.61
CA ILE A 59 19.97 1.83 -1.77
C ILE A 59 19.70 3.18 -2.46
N TYR A 60 20.57 3.64 -3.36
CA TYR A 60 20.38 4.91 -4.09
C TYR A 60 19.59 4.73 -5.39
N SER A 61 19.34 3.49 -5.81
CA SER A 61 18.62 3.13 -7.03
C SER A 61 17.13 2.84 -6.79
N GLN A 62 16.67 2.94 -5.53
CA GLN A 62 15.28 2.69 -5.15
C GLN A 62 14.31 3.76 -5.70
N PRO A 63 13.01 3.45 -5.88
CA PRO A 63 12.01 4.36 -6.45
C PRO A 63 11.89 5.70 -5.74
N GLY A 64 12.17 5.75 -4.44
CA GLY A 64 12.14 6.99 -3.67
C GLY A 64 12.96 8.14 -4.26
N PHE A 65 14.08 7.84 -4.93
CA PHE A 65 14.97 8.82 -5.57
C PHE A 65 14.52 9.29 -6.96
N ASP A 66 13.47 8.69 -7.54
CA ASP A 66 12.88 9.22 -8.76
C ASP A 66 12.22 10.59 -8.51
N ASP A 67 11.84 10.88 -7.25
CA ASP A 67 11.29 12.17 -6.83
C ASP A 67 12.38 13.26 -6.90
N PRO A 68 12.17 14.34 -7.68
CA PRO A 68 13.13 15.43 -7.78
C PRO A 68 13.55 16.05 -6.44
N ALA A 69 12.67 16.08 -5.43
CA ALA A 69 12.96 16.62 -4.11
C ALA A 69 13.94 15.77 -3.30
N MET A 70 14.04 14.48 -3.64
CA MET A 70 14.92 13.51 -3.00
C MET A 70 16.26 13.34 -3.73
N LYS A 71 16.37 13.84 -4.98
CA LYS A 71 17.62 13.81 -5.74
C LYS A 71 18.71 14.55 -4.98
N ASN A 72 19.86 13.91 -4.81
CA ASN A 72 21.05 14.41 -4.10
C ASN A 72 20.88 14.62 -2.58
N ARG A 73 19.80 14.10 -1.97
CA ARG A 73 19.69 14.07 -0.50
C ARG A 73 20.57 12.95 0.05
N THR A 74 21.35 13.25 1.08
CA THR A 74 22.06 12.22 1.87
C THR A 74 21.04 11.44 2.67
N ILE A 75 21.18 10.11 2.68
CA ILE A 75 20.30 9.23 3.46
C ILE A 75 20.65 9.38 4.94
N GLU A 76 19.65 9.75 5.73
CA GLU A 76 19.72 9.70 7.19
C GLU A 76 19.29 8.29 7.64
N PHE A 77 20.25 7.45 8.03
CA PHE A 77 19.99 6.07 8.45
C PHE A 77 19.31 5.96 9.81
N ILE A 78 19.51 6.99 10.65
CA ILE A 78 18.94 7.11 11.98
C ILE A 78 18.40 8.54 12.05
N PRO A 79 17.11 8.75 12.42
CA PRO A 79 16.60 10.10 12.63
C PRO A 79 17.51 10.87 13.61
N GLY A 80 17.84 12.13 13.33
CA GLY A 80 18.73 12.91 14.20
C GLY A 80 18.16 13.08 15.63
N ASP A 81 16.85 13.33 15.72
CA ASP A 81 16.10 13.59 16.95
C ASP A 81 14.97 12.56 17.13
N TYR A 82 15.28 11.32 17.52
CA TYR A 82 14.26 10.41 18.06
C TYR A 82 14.51 10.19 19.56
N PRO A 83 13.45 10.01 20.37
CA PRO A 83 13.60 9.83 21.80
C PRO A 83 14.27 8.48 22.10
N LYS A 84 15.61 8.49 22.20
CA LYS A 84 16.46 7.32 22.46
C LYS A 84 16.05 6.60 23.74
N ASP A 85 15.69 7.36 24.78
CA ASP A 85 15.25 6.86 26.08
C ASP A 85 13.89 6.12 26.01
N LEU A 86 13.12 6.28 24.92
CA LEU A 86 11.86 5.55 24.69
C LEU A 86 12.05 4.26 23.88
N LEU A 87 13.23 4.03 23.30
CA LEU A 87 13.58 2.75 22.71
C LEU A 87 14.23 1.87 23.80
N PRO A 88 13.70 0.68 24.08
CA PRO A 88 14.30 -0.18 25.11
C PRO A 88 15.70 -0.61 24.66
N GLU A 89 16.73 -0.30 25.46
CA GLU A 89 18.13 -0.66 25.19
C GLU A 89 18.33 -2.17 24.94
N ASN A 90 17.39 -3.00 25.43
CA ASN A 90 17.44 -4.46 25.35
C ASN A 90 16.48 -5.09 24.30
N GLU A 91 15.59 -4.32 23.66
CA GLU A 91 14.65 -4.87 22.63
C GLU A 91 15.18 -4.72 21.20
N VAL A 92 16.16 -3.84 20.97
CA VAL A 92 16.69 -3.53 19.64
C VAL A 92 17.57 -4.66 19.08
N GLU A 93 18.18 -5.48 19.94
CA GLU A 93 19.17 -6.48 19.51
C GLU A 93 18.65 -7.92 19.37
N SER A 94 17.49 -8.30 19.91
CA SER A 94 17.07 -9.72 19.85
C SER A 94 15.61 -10.05 19.53
N GLU A 95 14.66 -9.09 19.47
CA GLU A 95 13.24 -9.41 19.20
C GLU A 95 12.56 -8.56 18.10
N GLY A 96 13.27 -7.59 17.51
CA GLY A 96 12.69 -6.65 16.54
C GLY A 96 12.72 -7.08 15.06
N ILE A 97 13.12 -8.31 14.73
CA ILE A 97 13.01 -8.80 13.35
C ILE A 97 11.61 -9.35 13.17
N LEU A 98 10.76 -8.61 12.47
CA LEU A 98 9.53 -9.17 11.93
C LEU A 98 9.92 -10.34 11.02
N PRO A 99 9.65 -11.61 11.39
CA PRO A 99 10.04 -12.74 10.56
C PRO A 99 9.20 -12.69 9.28
N GLN A 100 9.88 -12.41 8.18
CA GLN A 100 9.29 -12.46 6.85
C GLN A 100 9.77 -13.72 6.16
N ILE A 101 8.86 -14.37 5.44
CA ILE A 101 9.04 -15.73 4.94
C ILE A 101 10.24 -15.81 3.98
N TRP A 102 10.47 -14.75 3.20
CA TRP A 102 11.60 -14.67 2.28
C TRP A 102 12.96 -14.75 2.95
N GLN A 103 13.07 -14.38 4.24
CA GLN A 103 14.33 -14.44 4.99
C GLN A 103 14.82 -15.89 5.16
N GLN A 104 13.92 -16.88 5.05
CA GLN A 104 14.28 -18.31 5.04
C GLN A 104 15.11 -18.68 3.81
N ALA A 105 14.96 -17.95 2.70
CA ALA A 105 15.71 -18.17 1.45
C ALA A 105 17.01 -17.35 1.38
N GLY A 106 17.27 -16.45 2.33
CA GLY A 106 18.51 -15.72 2.47
C GLY A 106 18.33 -14.24 2.81
N SER A 107 19.38 -13.46 2.56
CA SER A 107 19.45 -12.02 2.87
C SER A 107 20.01 -11.21 1.70
N CYS A 108 19.76 -9.90 1.73
CA CYS A 108 20.34 -8.94 0.79
C CYS A 108 21.75 -8.50 1.23
N PRO A 109 22.68 -8.26 0.27
CA PRO A 109 24.01 -7.76 0.58
C PRO A 109 23.97 -6.35 1.17
N GLU A 110 25.05 -5.97 1.87
CA GLU A 110 25.22 -4.61 2.40
C GLU A 110 25.16 -3.57 1.27
N GLY A 111 24.61 -2.38 1.58
CA GLY A 111 24.37 -1.31 0.60
C GLY A 111 23.12 -1.50 -0.28
N THR A 112 22.36 -2.57 -0.07
CA THR A 112 21.09 -2.82 -0.79
C THR A 112 19.89 -2.90 0.14
N ILE A 113 18.70 -2.67 -0.41
CA ILE A 113 17.42 -2.89 0.26
C ILE A 113 16.64 -4.02 -0.42
N PRO A 114 15.92 -4.86 0.34
CA PRO A 114 15.04 -5.87 -0.24
C PRO A 114 13.74 -5.21 -0.72
N MET A 115 13.43 -5.37 -2.01
CA MET A 115 12.20 -4.89 -2.63
C MET A 115 11.40 -6.07 -3.17
N ARG A 116 10.13 -6.18 -2.82
CA ARG A 116 9.25 -7.18 -3.45
C ARG A 116 9.01 -6.77 -4.90
N ARG A 117 9.32 -7.66 -5.84
CA ARG A 117 9.07 -7.45 -7.27
C ARG A 117 7.58 -7.31 -7.53
N THR A 118 7.20 -6.28 -8.28
CA THR A 118 5.83 -6.10 -8.77
C THR A 118 5.65 -6.93 -10.04
N THR A 119 4.60 -7.76 -10.08
CA THR A 119 4.27 -8.57 -11.26
C THR A 119 3.25 -7.89 -12.15
N ARG A 120 3.09 -8.40 -13.38
CA ARG A 120 2.06 -7.92 -14.31
C ARG A 120 0.65 -8.13 -13.74
N GLU A 121 0.47 -9.26 -13.09
CA GLU A 121 -0.76 -9.68 -12.42
C GLU A 121 -1.09 -8.75 -11.26
N ASP A 122 -0.09 -8.29 -10.50
CA ASP A 122 -0.27 -7.29 -9.44
C ASP A 122 -0.85 -5.99 -9.99
N VAL A 123 -0.29 -5.49 -11.09
CA VAL A 123 -0.73 -4.24 -11.73
C VAL A 123 -2.15 -4.38 -12.29
N ILE A 124 -2.42 -5.46 -13.03
CA ILE A 124 -3.74 -5.71 -13.62
C ILE A 124 -4.80 -5.83 -12.51
N ARG A 125 -4.52 -6.64 -11.48
CA ARG A 125 -5.45 -6.89 -10.39
C ARG A 125 -5.77 -5.59 -9.66
N ALA A 126 -4.77 -4.84 -9.21
CA ALA A 126 -4.97 -3.57 -8.52
C ALA A 126 -5.78 -2.56 -9.37
N ARG A 127 -5.49 -2.45 -10.68
CA ARG A 127 -6.23 -1.56 -11.59
C ARG A 127 -7.69 -1.98 -11.84
N THR A 128 -8.03 -3.26 -11.70
CA THR A 128 -9.39 -3.77 -11.96
C THR A 128 -10.31 -3.76 -10.73
N THR A 129 -9.80 -3.41 -9.54
CA THR A 129 -10.56 -3.48 -8.29
C THR A 129 -11.41 -2.24 -8.01
N ALA A 130 -12.37 -2.36 -7.09
CA ALA A 130 -13.43 -1.37 -6.82
C ALA A 130 -12.93 -0.01 -6.29
N GLU A 131 -11.64 0.17 -6.02
CA GLU A 131 -11.04 1.44 -5.61
C GLU A 131 -10.64 2.35 -6.78
N GLY A 132 -11.36 2.28 -7.91
CA GLY A 132 -11.25 3.27 -8.98
C GLY A 132 -9.98 3.18 -9.83
N GLY A 133 -9.25 2.06 -9.77
CA GLY A 133 -8.15 1.76 -10.69
C GLY A 133 -6.82 2.45 -10.41
N TYR A 134 -6.62 3.02 -9.22
CA TYR A 134 -5.35 3.64 -8.84
C TYR A 134 -4.38 2.59 -8.29
N PHE A 135 -3.41 2.15 -9.09
CA PHE A 135 -2.33 1.29 -8.62
C PHE A 135 -1.55 2.00 -7.49
N ALA A 136 -1.37 1.31 -6.37
CA ALA A 136 -0.61 1.79 -5.20
C ALA A 136 -1.13 3.06 -4.52
N ARG A 137 -2.38 3.50 -4.77
CA ARG A 137 -2.96 4.68 -4.09
C ARG A 137 -4.32 4.37 -3.47
N LYS A 138 -4.65 5.12 -2.42
CA LYS A 138 -5.99 5.15 -1.82
C LYS A 138 -6.85 6.18 -2.55
N ARG A 139 -8.16 6.13 -2.28
CA ARG A 139 -9.10 7.14 -2.76
C ARG A 139 -8.77 8.53 -2.20
N PRO A 140 -8.93 9.61 -2.98
CA PRO A 140 -8.80 10.98 -2.50
C PRO A 140 -9.67 11.25 -1.27
N ASN A 141 -9.14 12.02 -0.32
CA ASN A 141 -9.80 12.38 0.93
C ASN A 141 -10.21 11.16 1.77
N SER A 142 -9.37 10.12 1.80
CA SER A 142 -9.65 8.87 2.52
C SER A 142 -9.70 9.04 4.03
N TRP A 143 -8.97 10.02 4.58
CA TRP A 143 -9.00 10.34 6.00
C TRP A 143 -10.01 11.43 6.28
N GLN A 144 -10.79 11.24 7.35
CA GLN A 144 -11.69 12.24 7.91
C GLN A 144 -11.32 12.43 9.38
N ARG A 145 -11.32 13.68 9.83
CA ARG A 145 -10.99 14.01 11.22
C ARG A 145 -12.02 13.37 12.15
N PRO A 146 -11.60 12.48 13.07
CA PRO A 146 -12.51 11.98 14.09
C PRO A 146 -12.87 13.12 15.04
N ASP A 147 -14.14 13.20 15.44
CA ASP A 147 -14.52 13.97 16.62
C ASP A 147 -13.78 13.41 17.85
N ALA A 148 -13.25 14.32 18.68
CA ALA A 148 -12.48 13.94 19.86
C ALA A 148 -13.35 13.04 20.75
N TYR A 149 -12.96 11.77 20.89
CA TYR A 149 -13.70 10.67 21.56
C TYR A 149 -14.83 9.95 20.79
N SER A 150 -14.82 9.91 19.46
CA SER A 150 -15.72 9.00 18.74
C SER A 150 -15.10 7.61 18.53
N VAL A 151 -15.72 6.57 19.10
CA VAL A 151 -15.68 5.26 18.44
C VAL A 151 -16.55 5.41 17.20
N GLN A 152 -15.92 5.58 16.04
CA GLN A 152 -16.62 5.67 14.76
C GLN A 152 -17.22 4.30 14.44
N VAL A 153 -18.48 4.09 14.83
CA VAL A 153 -19.30 2.99 14.33
C VAL A 153 -19.87 3.46 12.99
N ASP A 154 -19.22 3.05 11.90
CA ASP A 154 -19.76 3.28 10.56
C ASP A 154 -21.19 2.70 10.47
N PRO A 155 -22.08 3.28 9.65
CA PRO A 155 -23.36 2.66 9.32
C PRO A 155 -23.15 1.18 8.95
N PRO A 156 -24.09 0.28 9.30
CA PRO A 156 -23.88 -1.17 9.40
C PRO A 156 -23.46 -1.94 8.12
N ASN A 157 -23.04 -1.29 7.04
CA ASN A 157 -22.90 -1.90 5.72
C ASN A 157 -21.60 -1.58 4.95
N TYR A 158 -20.55 -0.99 5.53
CA TYR A 158 -19.33 -0.75 4.74
C TYR A 158 -18.00 -1.20 5.33
N ASN A 159 -17.74 -1.11 6.65
CA ASN A 159 -16.49 -1.62 7.24
C ASN A 159 -16.66 -1.93 8.73
N GLU A 160 -16.16 -3.08 9.20
CA GLU A 160 -16.01 -3.37 10.63
C GLU A 160 -14.64 -2.85 11.09
N LYS A 161 -14.61 -1.84 11.97
CA LYS A 161 -13.36 -1.22 12.43
C LYS A 161 -13.41 -0.83 13.90
N ALA A 162 -12.26 -0.91 14.57
CA ALA A 162 -12.03 -0.33 15.88
C ALA A 162 -10.89 0.68 15.75
N ILE A 163 -11.16 1.95 16.08
CA ILE A 163 -10.20 3.04 15.96
C ILE A 163 -10.07 3.73 17.31
N GLY A 164 -8.83 3.88 17.78
CA GLY A 164 -8.49 4.73 18.91
C GLY A 164 -7.67 5.92 18.41
N THR A 165 -8.12 7.14 18.70
CA THR A 165 -7.47 8.38 18.25
C THR A 165 -7.12 9.24 19.44
N LYS A 166 -5.92 9.84 19.42
CA LYS A 166 -5.53 10.90 20.34
C LYS A 166 -5.10 12.13 19.56
N THR A 167 -5.80 13.24 19.78
CA THR A 167 -5.58 14.52 19.08
C THR A 167 -5.06 15.62 19.99
N ASP A 168 -5.27 15.53 21.30
CA ASP A 168 -4.94 16.63 22.22
C ASP A 168 -3.49 16.50 22.70
N GLY A 169 -2.64 17.41 22.24
CA GLY A 169 -1.25 17.53 22.67
C GLY A 169 -0.28 17.75 21.51
N LYS A 170 0.99 17.92 21.86
CA LYS A 170 2.09 17.94 20.90
C LYS A 170 2.70 16.55 20.86
N PHE A 171 2.62 15.90 19.71
CA PHE A 171 3.18 14.57 19.48
C PHE A 171 4.42 14.67 18.60
N PHE A 172 5.45 13.89 18.93
CA PHE A 172 6.67 13.72 18.12
C PHE A 172 6.69 12.38 17.38
N GLY A 173 5.63 11.59 17.52
CA GLY A 173 5.53 10.26 16.98
C GLY A 173 4.55 9.40 17.76
N ALA A 174 4.44 8.16 17.34
CA ALA A 174 3.65 7.13 17.99
C ALA A 174 4.35 5.77 17.88
N ARG A 175 4.06 4.90 18.84
CA ARG A 175 4.47 3.50 18.81
C ARG A 175 3.32 2.58 19.18
N GLY A 176 3.35 1.36 18.68
CA GLY A 176 2.34 0.34 19.00
C GLY A 176 2.81 -1.07 18.67
N TRP A 177 2.18 -2.04 19.34
CA TRP A 177 2.35 -3.46 19.07
C TRP A 177 1.06 -4.02 18.48
N PHE A 178 1.18 -4.71 17.36
CA PHE A 178 0.06 -5.23 16.60
C PHE A 178 0.21 -6.73 16.44
N GLY A 179 -0.69 -7.53 17.02
CA GLY A 179 -0.73 -8.97 16.76
C GLY A 179 -0.95 -9.24 15.28
N VAL A 180 -0.13 -10.09 14.68
CA VAL A 180 -0.22 -10.44 13.25
C VAL A 180 -1.12 -11.66 13.12
N TRP A 181 -2.23 -11.50 12.40
CA TRP A 181 -3.22 -12.55 12.16
C TRP A 181 -3.51 -12.69 10.68
N LYS A 182 -4.07 -13.85 10.31
CA LYS A 182 -4.60 -14.12 8.97
C LYS A 182 -6.13 -14.16 8.97
N PRO A 183 -6.81 -13.01 9.13
CA PRO A 183 -8.26 -12.96 9.02
C PRO A 183 -8.71 -13.40 7.63
N ARG A 184 -9.85 -14.09 7.57
CA ARG A 184 -10.45 -14.49 6.30
C ARG A 184 -11.14 -13.29 5.65
N VAL A 185 -10.80 -13.01 4.41
CA VAL A 185 -11.41 -11.97 3.57
C VAL A 185 -12.03 -12.60 2.32
N GLN A 186 -13.08 -12.01 1.75
CA GLN A 186 -13.76 -12.50 0.56
C GLN A 186 -13.90 -11.43 -0.53
N GLY A 187 -13.80 -11.83 -1.80
CA GLY A 187 -13.99 -10.92 -2.93
C GLY A 187 -13.00 -9.75 -2.91
N ASN A 188 -13.53 -8.54 -2.76
CA ASN A 188 -12.75 -7.28 -2.73
C ASN A 188 -12.50 -6.77 -1.30
N GLU A 189 -12.78 -7.57 -0.28
CA GLU A 189 -12.50 -7.22 1.12
C GLU A 189 -10.99 -7.20 1.41
N PHE A 190 -10.63 -6.40 2.40
CA PHE A 190 -9.31 -6.41 3.01
C PHE A 190 -9.45 -6.26 4.53
N SER A 191 -8.43 -6.68 5.25
CA SER A 191 -8.34 -6.49 6.70
C SER A 191 -6.96 -5.95 7.05
N SER A 192 -6.87 -5.09 8.06
CA SER A 192 -5.62 -4.44 8.44
C SER A 192 -5.54 -4.16 9.94
N SER A 193 -4.31 -4.09 10.45
CA SER A 193 -3.99 -3.57 11.78
C SER A 193 -2.77 -2.67 11.65
N GLN A 194 -2.90 -1.41 12.08
CA GLN A 194 -1.99 -0.34 11.66
C GLN A 194 -1.96 0.84 12.63
N LEU A 195 -0.89 1.62 12.53
CA LEU A 195 -0.68 2.89 13.23
C LEU A 195 -0.69 4.04 12.21
N TRP A 196 -1.44 5.10 12.51
CA TRP A 196 -1.45 6.33 11.70
C TRP A 196 -0.83 7.48 12.51
N VAL A 197 0.07 8.23 11.88
CA VAL A 197 0.51 9.55 12.35
C VAL A 197 0.05 10.57 11.33
N VAL A 198 -0.76 11.51 11.78
CA VAL A 198 -1.39 12.53 10.94
C VAL A 198 -0.92 13.90 11.40
N SER A 199 -0.40 14.69 10.46
CA SER A 199 -0.15 16.11 10.66
C SER A 199 -1.29 16.89 10.02
N ASP A 200 -2.12 17.49 10.87
CA ASP A 200 -3.27 18.31 10.53
C ASP A 200 -3.02 19.71 11.10
N GLU A 201 -2.36 20.58 10.33
CA GLU A 201 -2.03 21.94 10.78
C GLU A 201 -3.22 22.91 10.67
N GLU A 202 -4.22 22.63 9.83
CA GLU A 202 -5.42 23.46 9.67
C GLU A 202 -6.69 22.62 9.64
N LEU A 203 -7.63 22.99 10.52
CA LEU A 203 -8.93 22.36 10.77
C LEU A 203 -9.78 22.02 9.52
N ASP A 204 -9.47 22.60 8.35
CA ASP A 204 -10.13 22.39 7.05
C ASP A 204 -9.18 22.58 5.83
N GLY A 205 -7.86 22.45 6.00
CA GLY A 205 -6.85 22.72 4.96
C GLY A 205 -6.51 21.50 4.07
N PRO A 206 -6.07 21.70 2.80
CA PRO A 206 -5.74 20.60 1.88
C PRO A 206 -4.43 19.85 2.20
N GLU A 207 -3.70 20.23 3.24
CA GLU A 207 -2.34 19.75 3.54
C GLU A 207 -2.29 18.72 4.69
N ILE A 208 -3.20 17.74 4.66
CA ILE A 208 -3.17 16.63 5.63
C ILE A 208 -2.09 15.64 5.20
N ASN A 209 -1.00 15.60 5.97
CA ASN A 209 0.09 14.65 5.77
C ASN A 209 -0.17 13.41 6.64
N ILE A 210 -0.06 12.23 6.04
CA ILE A 210 -0.36 10.97 6.73
C ILE A 210 0.80 10.01 6.47
N VAL A 211 1.27 9.37 7.54
CA VAL A 211 2.15 8.20 7.48
C VAL A 211 1.47 7.07 8.21
N GLU A 212 1.41 5.92 7.56
CA GLU A 212 0.81 4.70 8.08
C GLU A 212 1.81 3.55 7.98
N ALA A 213 1.80 2.68 8.96
CA ALA A 213 2.48 1.40 8.88
C ALA A 213 1.68 0.34 9.64
N GLY A 214 1.72 -0.88 9.14
CA GLY A 214 0.90 -1.97 9.68
C GLY A 214 1.10 -3.27 8.93
N TRP A 215 0.22 -4.22 9.22
CA TRP A 215 0.02 -5.37 8.36
C TRP A 215 -1.38 -5.35 7.76
N GLN A 216 -1.52 -5.93 6.58
CA GLN A 216 -2.81 -6.10 5.92
C GLN A 216 -2.91 -7.44 5.19
N VAL A 217 -4.11 -8.02 5.18
CA VAL A 217 -4.52 -9.09 4.27
C VAL A 217 -5.32 -8.42 3.16
N TYR A 218 -4.72 -8.29 1.97
CA TYR A 218 -5.31 -7.52 0.87
C TYR A 218 -5.14 -8.23 -0.49
N PRO A 219 -6.00 -9.22 -0.82
CA PRO A 219 -5.87 -10.02 -2.04
C PRO A 219 -5.92 -9.20 -3.33
N ALA A 220 -6.72 -8.14 -3.37
CA ALA A 220 -6.75 -7.22 -4.51
C ALA A 220 -5.37 -6.59 -4.81
N MET A 221 -4.57 -6.33 -3.78
CA MET A 221 -3.22 -5.79 -3.94
C MET A 221 -2.16 -6.88 -4.18
N TYR A 222 -2.22 -8.00 -3.47
CA TYR A 222 -1.12 -8.97 -3.43
C TYR A 222 -1.38 -10.33 -4.11
N GLY A 223 -2.65 -10.65 -4.39
CA GLY A 223 -3.02 -11.88 -5.10
C GLY A 223 -3.11 -13.12 -4.21
N ASP A 224 -2.87 -12.95 -2.91
CA ASP A 224 -3.02 -13.96 -1.88
C ASP A 224 -3.71 -13.40 -0.64
N ASP A 225 -3.91 -14.26 0.35
CA ASP A 225 -4.54 -13.95 1.62
C ASP A 225 -3.54 -13.91 2.79
N ARG A 226 -2.23 -13.79 2.53
CA ARG A 226 -1.22 -13.73 3.60
C ARG A 226 -1.16 -12.31 4.17
N PRO A 227 -0.97 -12.16 5.50
CA PRO A 227 -0.73 -10.85 6.07
C PRO A 227 0.63 -10.34 5.60
N ARG A 228 0.64 -9.10 5.12
CA ARG A 228 1.82 -8.46 4.53
C ARG A 228 2.11 -7.14 5.24
N PHE A 229 3.37 -6.91 5.61
CA PHE A 229 3.79 -5.63 6.17
C PHE A 229 3.72 -4.56 5.11
N PHE A 230 3.16 -3.41 5.44
CA PHE A 230 3.04 -2.30 4.51
C PHE A 230 3.28 -0.97 5.22
N ASN A 231 3.64 0.02 4.41
CA ASN A 231 3.47 1.42 4.75
C ASN A 231 2.59 2.11 3.72
N TYR A 232 2.01 3.23 4.14
CA TYR A 232 1.34 4.18 3.26
C TYR A 232 1.75 5.60 3.64
N PHE A 233 1.96 6.48 2.67
CA PHE A 233 2.27 7.88 2.96
C PHE A 233 1.63 8.82 1.93
N THR A 234 1.14 9.96 2.39
CA THR A 234 0.59 11.04 1.56
C THR A 234 0.88 12.40 2.19
N ARG A 235 0.97 13.43 1.35
CA ARG A 235 1.16 14.83 1.74
C ARG A 235 -0.13 15.65 1.68
N ASP A 236 -1.19 15.08 1.11
CA ASP A 236 -2.41 15.79 0.73
C ASP A 236 -3.66 14.90 0.79
N ASN A 237 -3.75 14.03 1.82
CA ASN A 237 -4.87 13.12 2.01
C ASN A 237 -5.25 12.29 0.75
N SER A 238 -4.24 11.80 0.04
CA SER A 238 -4.40 10.99 -1.17
C SER A 238 -5.04 11.73 -2.36
N VAL A 239 -5.09 13.06 -2.35
CA VAL A 239 -5.71 13.85 -3.43
C VAL A 239 -4.87 13.78 -4.71
N SER A 240 -3.59 14.13 -4.63
CA SER A 240 -2.65 14.06 -5.75
C SER A 240 -1.41 13.21 -5.43
N THR A 241 -1.06 13.10 -4.15
CA THR A 241 0.00 12.22 -3.64
C THR A 241 -0.58 10.95 -3.02
N GLY A 242 0.23 10.14 -2.35
CA GLY A 242 -0.21 8.86 -1.80
C GLY A 242 0.53 7.69 -2.42
N CYS A 243 1.12 6.84 -1.59
CA CYS A 243 1.75 5.63 -2.08
C CYS A 243 1.82 4.50 -1.05
N TYR A 244 1.52 3.28 -1.50
CA TYR A 244 1.84 2.05 -0.78
C TYR A 244 3.27 1.60 -1.03
N ASN A 245 3.96 1.14 0.02
CA ASN A 245 5.26 0.48 -0.09
C ASN A 245 6.27 1.36 -0.85
N LEU A 246 7.06 0.73 -1.72
CA LEU A 246 8.00 1.39 -2.63
C LEU A 246 7.43 1.50 -4.05
N GLN A 247 6.10 1.50 -4.20
CA GLN A 247 5.46 1.47 -5.52
C GLN A 247 5.38 2.85 -6.19
N CYS A 248 5.95 3.87 -5.58
CA CYS A 248 6.04 5.24 -6.08
C CYS A 248 7.28 5.91 -5.47
N SER A 249 7.60 7.10 -5.95
CA SER A 249 8.69 7.91 -5.41
C SER A 249 8.32 8.63 -4.12
N GLY A 250 9.32 9.16 -3.40
CA GLY A 250 9.12 9.99 -2.20
C GLY A 250 9.32 9.29 -0.86
N PHE A 251 9.42 7.96 -0.80
CA PHE A 251 9.80 7.23 0.41
C PHE A 251 11.12 6.49 0.23
N ILE A 252 11.99 6.62 1.22
CA ILE A 252 13.32 6.02 1.23
C ILE A 252 13.34 4.93 2.31
N GLN A 253 13.43 3.68 1.87
CA GLN A 253 13.76 2.57 2.75
C GLN A 253 15.27 2.54 2.96
N THR A 254 15.70 2.41 4.21
CA THR A 254 17.12 2.34 4.59
C THR A 254 17.52 0.97 5.12
N SER A 255 16.56 0.23 5.69
CA SER A 255 16.79 -1.10 6.26
C SER A 255 16.90 -2.16 5.18
N SER A 256 17.93 -3.01 5.30
CA SER A 256 18.10 -4.24 4.50
C SER A 256 17.43 -5.47 5.14
N ARG A 257 16.85 -5.32 6.35
CA ARG A 257 16.38 -6.45 7.17
C ARG A 257 14.98 -6.93 6.81
N PHE A 258 14.13 -6.09 6.22
CA PHE A 258 12.75 -6.41 5.88
C PHE A 258 12.37 -5.76 4.55
N ALA A 259 11.46 -6.39 3.81
CA ALA A 259 10.88 -5.88 2.57
C ALA A 259 9.46 -5.36 2.81
N LEU A 260 9.16 -4.16 2.34
CA LEU A 260 7.80 -3.65 2.30
C LEU A 260 6.95 -4.46 1.31
N GLY A 261 5.74 -4.80 1.71
CA GLY A 261 4.80 -5.62 0.96
C GLY A 261 5.05 -7.13 1.00
N ALA A 262 6.09 -7.62 1.68
CA ALA A 262 6.38 -9.06 1.78
C ALA A 262 5.57 -9.74 2.90
N ALA A 263 5.32 -11.05 2.73
CA ALA A 263 4.50 -11.82 3.65
C ALA A 263 5.15 -12.03 5.01
N LEU A 264 4.29 -12.07 6.04
CA LEU A 264 4.64 -12.26 7.43
C LEU A 264 4.29 -13.68 7.89
N GLU A 265 5.06 -14.17 8.85
CA GLU A 265 4.54 -15.21 9.74
C GLU A 265 3.38 -14.65 10.57
N PHE A 266 2.43 -15.51 10.93
CA PHE A 266 1.18 -15.08 11.56
C PHE A 266 0.79 -15.97 12.74
N SER A 267 0.01 -15.42 13.65
CA SER A 267 -0.39 -16.08 14.90
C SER A 267 -1.41 -17.19 14.66
N GLU A 268 -1.33 -18.23 15.49
CA GLU A 268 -2.28 -19.35 15.49
C GLU A 268 -3.05 -19.43 16.81
N ILE A 269 -4.30 -19.89 16.77
CA ILE A 269 -5.09 -20.11 18.00
C ILE A 269 -4.41 -21.22 18.82
N ASN A 270 -4.06 -20.91 20.07
CA ASN A 270 -3.30 -21.80 20.97
C ASN A 270 -1.93 -22.24 20.41
N GLY A 271 -1.38 -21.50 19.44
CA GLY A 271 -0.08 -21.77 18.85
C GLY A 271 0.90 -20.61 19.03
N VAL A 272 1.92 -20.55 18.17
CA VAL A 272 2.90 -19.46 18.16
C VAL A 272 2.19 -18.15 17.87
N GLN A 273 2.54 -17.10 18.63
CA GLN A 273 2.03 -15.75 18.44
C GLN A 273 3.09 -14.88 17.78
N HIS A 274 2.66 -14.05 16.83
CA HIS A 274 3.50 -13.10 16.13
C HIS A 274 2.97 -11.69 16.37
N ALA A 275 3.86 -10.74 16.64
CA ALA A 275 3.51 -9.34 16.81
C ALA A 275 4.47 -8.44 16.03
N LEU A 276 3.94 -7.32 15.56
CA LEU A 276 4.64 -6.27 14.84
C LEU A 276 4.73 -5.04 15.76
N ALA A 277 5.96 -4.67 16.13
CA ALA A 277 6.21 -3.40 16.80
C ALA A 277 6.47 -2.31 15.76
N ILE A 278 5.73 -1.20 15.82
CA ILE A 278 5.81 -0.10 14.88
C ILE A 278 6.14 1.17 15.65
N TYR A 279 7.07 1.94 15.08
CA TYR A 279 7.51 3.21 15.60
C TYR A 279 7.51 4.21 14.44
N ILE A 280 6.79 5.32 14.59
CA ILE A 280 6.77 6.42 13.62
C ILE A 280 7.11 7.69 14.38
N PHE A 281 8.16 8.40 13.96
CA PHE A 281 8.63 9.63 14.60
C PHE A 281 8.79 10.74 13.56
N LYS A 282 8.63 11.99 14.02
CA LYS A 282 8.88 13.22 13.26
C LYS A 282 10.29 13.72 13.51
#